data_AF-A0A966UN10-F1
#
_entry.id   AF-A0A966UN10-F1
#
_cell.length_a   1.000
_cell.length_b   1.000
_cell.length_c   1.000
_cell.angle_alpha   90.00
_cell.angle_beta   90.00
_cell.angle_gamma   90.00
#
_symmetry.space_group_name_H-M   'P 1'
#
loop_
_entity.id
_entity.type
_entity.pdbx_description
1 polymer ?
#
loop_
_entity_poly.entity_id
_entity_poly.type
_entity_poly.pdbx_seq_one_letter_code
_entity_poly.pdbx_strand_id
1 'polypeptide(L)'
;MTKIRCKFCNKELQTSQVNKGIGCHCPNETYITLDRSGQVKISAKDMSLVEIIEGVSKKRLTSQKKSDTLLTDADLQWQEERRERKVSRKLLDSVEIR
;
A
#
# COMPACT_ATOMS: atom_id res chain seq x y z
N MET A 1 11.75 6.62 15.05
CA MET A 1 12.67 5.56 15.51
C MET A 1 11.96 4.24 15.33
N THR A 2 12.56 3.30 14.61
CA THR A 2 11.95 2.00 14.32
C THR A 2 12.85 0.89 14.85
N LYS A 3 12.25 0.00 15.65
CA LYS A 3 12.91 -1.11 16.31
C LYS A 3 12.28 -2.41 15.86
N ILE A 4 13.10 -3.30 15.32
CA ILE A 4 12.71 -4.67 14.97
C ILE A 4 13.60 -5.67 15.70
N ARG A 5 13.11 -6.88 15.90
CA ARG A 5 13.85 -7.99 16.47
C ARG A 5 13.79 -9.19 15.54
N CYS A 6 14.96 -9.76 15.29
CA CYS A 6 15.06 -11.03 14.59
C CYS A 6 14.95 -12.16 15.61
N LYS A 7 13.95 -13.05 15.46
CA LYS A 7 13.76 -14.23 16.33
C LYS A 7 14.82 -15.30 16.09
N PHE A 8 15.45 -15.32 14.92
CA PHE A 8 16.50 -16.31 14.60
C PHE A 8 17.77 -16.10 15.44
N CYS A 9 18.24 -14.85 15.56
CA CYS A 9 19.47 -14.53 16.30
C CYS A 9 19.23 -13.74 17.59
N ASN A 10 17.97 -13.44 17.92
CA ASN A 10 17.54 -12.61 19.04
C ASN A 10 18.17 -11.20 19.09
N LYS A 11 18.76 -10.72 17.99
CA LYS A 11 19.29 -9.37 17.91
C LYS A 11 18.18 -8.36 17.64
N GLU A 12 18.25 -7.25 18.35
CA GLU A 12 17.42 -6.09 18.12
C GLU A 12 18.13 -5.12 17.17
N LEU A 13 17.44 -4.68 16.13
CA LEU A 13 17.93 -3.71 15.18
C LEU A 13 17.12 -2.42 15.35
N GLN A 14 17.82 -1.31 15.53
CA GLN A 14 17.24 0.02 15.66
C GLN A 14 17.78 0.91 14.56
N THR A 15 16.89 1.59 13.84
CA THR A 15 17.29 2.67 12.93
C THR A 15 16.53 3.96 13.21
N SER A 16 17.27 5.06 13.17
CA SER A 16 16.77 6.43 13.32
C SER A 16 17.18 7.33 12.16
N GLN A 17 18.11 6.88 11.31
CA GLN A 17 18.69 7.70 10.24
C GLN A 17 18.14 7.30 8.86
N VAL A 18 17.83 8.31 8.05
CA VAL A 18 17.41 8.13 6.64
C VAL A 18 18.59 7.61 5.82
N ASN A 19 18.34 6.69 4.87
CA ASN A 19 19.35 6.01 4.04
C ASN A 19 20.38 5.15 4.80
N LYS A 20 20.21 4.96 6.12
CA LYS A 20 21.06 4.05 6.89
C LYS A 20 20.32 2.74 7.14
N GLY A 21 20.83 1.68 6.53
CA GLY A 21 20.35 0.33 6.75
C GLY A 21 21.20 -0.43 7.75
N ILE A 22 20.56 -1.21 8.61
CA ILE A 22 21.23 -2.03 9.62
C ILE A 22 20.71 -3.47 9.47
N GLY A 23 21.62 -4.44 9.51
CA GLY A 23 21.31 -5.86 9.39
C GLY A 23 21.93 -6.69 10.50
N CYS A 24 21.28 -7.80 10.86
CA CYS A 24 21.78 -8.71 11.89
C CYS A 24 22.75 -9.79 11.36
N HIS A 25 22.94 -9.87 10.04
CA HIS A 25 23.86 -10.80 9.34
C HIS A 25 23.71 -12.28 9.72
N CYS A 26 22.52 -12.67 10.16
CA CYS A 26 22.19 -14.08 10.39
C CYS A 26 21.72 -14.73 9.09
N PRO A 27 21.58 -16.07 9.04
CA PRO A 27 21.00 -16.80 7.90
C PRO A 27 19.63 -16.30 7.41
N ASN A 28 18.83 -15.67 8.29
CA ASN A 28 17.56 -15.04 7.92
C ASN A 28 17.71 -13.68 7.22
N GLU A 29 18.93 -13.11 7.20
CA GLU A 29 19.29 -11.85 6.55
C GLU A 29 18.33 -10.69 6.86
N THR A 30 17.88 -10.58 8.11
CA THR A 30 16.98 -9.50 8.50
C THR A 30 17.69 -8.16 8.39
N TYR A 31 17.10 -7.26 7.62
CA TYR A 31 17.61 -5.95 7.26
C TYR A 31 16.51 -4.90 7.42
N ILE A 32 16.84 -3.78 8.04
CA ILE A 32 15.96 -2.63 8.19
C ILE A 32 16.57 -1.40 7.54
N THR A 33 15.77 -0.73 6.72
CA THR A 33 16.14 0.52 6.03
C THR A 33 15.04 1.56 6.17
N LEU A 34 15.45 2.82 6.15
CA LEU A 34 14.55 3.96 6.09
C LEU A 34 14.73 4.66 4.74
N ASP A 35 13.70 4.60 3.90
CA ASP A 35 13.68 5.26 2.60
C ASP A 35 13.64 6.79 2.74
N ARG A 36 14.04 7.50 1.68
CA ARG A 36 14.01 8.98 1.62
C ARG A 36 12.62 9.56 1.91
N SER A 37 11.58 8.81 1.59
CA SER A 37 10.17 9.16 1.85
C SER A 37 9.73 8.94 3.31
N GLY A 38 10.66 8.58 4.21
CA GLY A 38 10.38 8.31 5.62
C GLY A 38 9.64 7.00 5.88
N GLN A 39 9.54 6.12 4.88
CA GLN A 39 8.95 4.80 5.02
C GLN A 39 9.99 3.79 5.50
N VAL A 40 9.57 2.91 6.40
CA VAL A 40 10.41 1.81 6.89
C VAL A 40 10.26 0.64 5.94
N LYS A 41 11.37 0.21 5.36
CA LYS A 41 11.47 -1.00 4.55
C LYS A 41 12.19 -2.08 5.34
N ILE A 42 11.51 -3.20 5.53
CA ILE A 42 12.02 -4.37 6.27
C ILE A 42 12.14 -5.51 5.26
N SER A 43 13.31 -6.14 5.22
CA SER A 43 13.58 -7.30 4.38
C SER A 43 14.12 -8.44 5.23
N ALA A 44 13.70 -9.67 4.94
CA ALA A 44 14.24 -10.89 5.53
C ALA A 44 13.94 -12.06 4.58
N LYS A 45 14.69 -13.15 4.72
CA LYS A 45 14.43 -14.40 3.99
C LYS A 45 13.12 -15.04 4.44
N ASP A 46 12.89 -15.04 5.75
CA ASP A 46 11.66 -15.46 6.41
C ASP A 46 11.15 -14.31 7.31
N MET A 47 9.98 -13.78 6.94
CA MET A 47 9.31 -12.70 7.65
C MET A 47 8.59 -13.16 8.93
N SER A 48 8.26 -14.45 9.07
CA SER A 48 7.64 -15.01 10.27
C SER A 48 8.58 -14.96 11.48
N LEU A 49 9.89 -14.88 11.22
CA LEU A 49 10.94 -14.76 12.22
C LEU A 49 11.28 -13.29 12.56
N VAL A 50 10.52 -12.31 12.07
CA VAL A 50 10.75 -10.89 12.35
C VAL A 50 9.60 -10.32 13.18
N GLU A 51 9.93 -9.70 14.30
CA GLU A 51 8.97 -9.04 15.18
C GLU A 51 9.26 -7.55 15.24
N ILE A 52 8.21 -6.74 15.15
CA ILE A 52 8.35 -5.30 15.18
C ILE A 52 8.02 -4.83 16.59
N ILE A 53 9.03 -4.32 17.30
CA ILE A 53 8.91 -3.93 18.71
C ILE A 53 8.40 -2.48 18.80
N GLU A 54 8.96 -1.57 18.01
CA GLU A 54 8.57 -0.16 18.02
C GLU A 54 8.55 0.44 16.61
N GLY A 55 7.55 1.28 16.34
CA GLY A 55 7.67 2.29 15.29
C GLY A 55 7.64 1.78 13.85
N VAL A 56 6.71 0.90 13.48
CA VAL A 56 6.11 1.12 12.16
C VAL A 56 5.14 2.28 12.37
N SER A 57 5.48 3.47 11.85
CA SER A 57 4.47 4.48 11.59
C SER A 57 3.43 3.80 10.72
N LYS A 58 2.37 3.30 11.34
CA LYS A 58 1.25 2.65 10.69
C LYS A 58 0.65 3.70 9.75
N LYS A 59 1.10 3.76 8.48
CA LYS A 59 0.11 3.72 7.42
C LYS A 59 -0.52 2.36 7.59
N ARG A 60 -1.59 2.33 8.39
CA ARG A 60 -2.27 1.11 8.78
C ARG A 60 -2.57 0.34 7.50
N LEU A 61 -2.03 -0.87 7.38
CA LEU A 61 -2.61 -1.90 6.51
C LEU A 61 -3.98 -2.36 7.05
N THR A 62 -4.48 -1.76 8.13
CA THR A 62 -5.82 -1.95 8.67
C THR A 62 -6.57 -0.61 8.70
N SER A 63 -7.51 -0.43 7.77
CA SER A 63 -8.37 0.77 7.62
C SER A 63 -7.77 1.94 6.84
N GLN A 64 -7.26 1.69 5.63
CA GLN A 64 -7.69 2.50 4.49
C GLN A 64 -8.42 1.60 3.51
N LYS A 65 -9.69 1.30 3.81
CA LYS A 65 -10.71 1.46 2.77
C LYS A 65 -10.76 2.96 2.44
N LYS A 66 -9.71 3.49 1.80
CA LYS A 66 -9.97 4.50 0.79
C LYS A 66 -10.67 3.67 -0.27
N SER A 67 -11.99 3.80 -0.31
CA SER A 67 -12.75 3.30 -1.44
C SER A 67 -11.97 3.72 -2.69
N ASP A 68 -11.54 2.72 -3.44
CA ASP A 68 -10.74 2.82 -4.66
C ASP A 68 -11.53 3.48 -5.81
N THR A 69 -12.64 4.13 -5.48
CA THR A 69 -13.35 5.04 -6.36
C THR A 69 -12.58 6.35 -6.38
N LEU A 70 -11.67 6.46 -7.35
CA LEU A 70 -11.09 7.72 -7.83
C LEU A 70 -12.14 8.78 -8.21
N LEU A 71 -13.41 8.35 -8.32
CA LEU A 71 -14.56 9.11 -8.73
C LEU A 71 -15.38 9.52 -7.50
N THR A 72 -15.74 10.79 -7.45
CA THR A 72 -16.69 11.36 -6.50
C THR A 72 -18.11 10.90 -6.87
N ASP A 73 -19.08 10.99 -5.95
CA ASP A 73 -20.49 10.70 -6.23
C ASP A 73 -21.03 11.50 -7.44
N ALA A 74 -20.61 12.77 -7.56
CA ALA A 74 -20.92 13.61 -8.71
C ALA A 74 -20.35 13.06 -10.04
N ASP A 75 -19.16 12.45 -10.02
CA ASP A 75 -18.53 11.87 -11.21
C ASP A 75 -19.23 10.57 -11.63
N LEU A 76 -19.79 9.82 -10.68
CA LEU A 76 -20.63 8.64 -10.93
C LEU A 76 -21.94 9.05 -11.61
N GLN A 77 -22.65 10.05 -11.08
CA GLN A 77 -23.90 10.56 -11.67
C GLN A 77 -23.67 11.09 -13.10
N TRP A 78 -22.61 11.85 -13.33
CA TRP A 78 -22.26 12.34 -14.66
C TRP A 78 -22.04 11.20 -15.67
N GLN A 79 -21.41 10.09 -15.24
CA GLN A 79 -21.22 8.92 -16.10
C GLN A 79 -22.55 8.20 -16.41
N GLU A 80 -23.45 8.12 -15.44
CA GLU A 80 -24.79 7.53 -15.62
C GLU A 80 -25.62 8.33 -16.63
N GLU A 81 -25.71 9.65 -16.48
CA GLU A 81 -26.44 10.49 -17.43
C GLU A 81 -25.86 10.41 -18.86
N ARG A 82 -24.52 10.34 -18.99
CA ARG A 82 -23.90 10.15 -20.31
C ARG A 82 -24.23 8.79 -20.91
N ARG A 83 -24.33 7.75 -20.06
CA ARG A 83 -24.69 6.41 -20.49
C ARG A 83 -26.12 6.39 -21.03
N GLU A 84 -27.07 6.99 -20.31
CA GLU A 84 -28.47 7.10 -20.72
C GLU A 84 -28.61 7.84 -22.06
N ARG A 85 -27.97 9.01 -22.21
CA ARG A 85 -27.99 9.76 -23.48
C ARG A 85 -27.43 8.96 -24.65
N LYS A 86 -26.36 8.18 -24.43
CA LYS A 86 -25.77 7.30 -25.46
C LYS A 86 -26.68 6.13 -25.81
N VAL A 87 -27.37 5.55 -24.83
CA VAL A 87 -28.33 4.46 -25.06
C VAL A 87 -29.51 4.97 -25.87
N SER A 88 -30.10 6.12 -25.50
CA SER A 88 -31.21 6.72 -26.26
C SER A 88 -30.82 7.05 -27.69
N ARG A 89 -29.62 7.61 -27.91
CA ARG A 89 -29.12 7.84 -29.27
C ARG A 89 -28.90 6.55 -30.06
N LYS A 90 -28.29 5.53 -29.45
CA LYS A 90 -28.14 4.23 -30.11
C LYS A 90 -29.48 3.58 -30.44
N LEU A 91 -30.47 3.69 -29.56
CA LEU A 91 -31.82 3.18 -29.81
C LEU A 91 -32.47 3.93 -30.97
N LEU A 92 -32.37 5.26 -31.02
CA LEU A 92 -32.85 6.06 -32.15
C LEU A 92 -32.12 5.70 -33.46
N ASP A 93 -30.79 5.62 -33.43
CA ASP A 93 -29.96 5.21 -34.58
C ASP A 93 -30.29 3.76 -35.03
N SER A 94 -30.78 2.90 -34.13
CA SER A 94 -31.21 1.52 -34.44
C SER A 94 -32.63 1.45 -35.02
N VAL A 95 -33.46 2.46 -34.76
CA VAL A 95 -34.85 2.57 -35.24
C VAL A 95 -34.89 3.23 -36.63
N GLU A 96 -33.91 4.07 -36.98
CA GLU A 96 -33.79 4.72 -38.31
C GLU A 96 -33.21 3.83 -39.42
N ILE A 97 -33.11 2.50 -39.22
CA ILE A 97 -32.80 1.56 -40.30
C ILE A 97 -34.08 0.78 -40.66
N ARG A 98 -35.01 1.45 -41.34
CA ARG A 98 -36.02 0.84 -42.21
C ARG A 98 -36.60 1.86 -43.18
#